data_AF-A0A6A6JW96-F1
#
_entry.id   AF-A0A6A6JW96-F1
#
_cell.length_a   1.000
_cell.length_b   1.000
_cell.length_c   1.000
_cell.angle_alpha   90.00
_cell.angle_beta   90.00
_cell.angle_gamma   90.00
#
_symmetry.space_group_name_H-M   'P 1'
#
loop_
_entity.id
_entity.type
_entity.pdbx_description
1 polymer ?
#
loop_
_entity_poly.entity_id
_entity_poly.type
_entity_poly.pdbx_seq_one_letter_code
_entity_poly.pdbx_strand_id
1 'polypeptide(L)'
;MATNKKIPLQTLRALSDKPLWYLAYGSNMKSSSMQGRKITPLSTKIVSVPTQYFTFDVFGIPYSEPCYASIEEFPDGGSGNLQLRHNGECFDVPALCGVAHLLTPADFHRLLITEGSGVVYDLIQLEAHELSEKRGVTGVKLTVYTLKAKWPQRPNGTPSARYLNLFLEGAKENDLPPQYIHYLESFPRYQKIEGRKRTYGQLVFDAGWRPFLKRLVRLTTWRVDEDGNCPVFIAVLIVWLYQLMWSYHDHVHSPVFGRGDGGKLIWTRAQ
;
A
#
# COMPACT_ATOMS: atom_id res chain seq x y z
N MET A 1 -2.64 -20.22 13.85
CA MET A 1 -1.99 -20.11 12.54
C MET A 1 -2.94 -19.40 11.60
N ALA A 2 -2.81 -18.09 11.44
CA ALA A 2 -3.62 -17.34 10.47
C ALA A 2 -3.10 -17.67 9.08
N THR A 3 -3.87 -18.44 8.31
CA THR A 3 -3.48 -18.82 6.95
C THR A 3 -3.63 -17.62 6.03
N ASN A 4 -2.53 -16.97 5.68
CA ASN A 4 -2.47 -15.99 4.60
C ASN A 4 -2.67 -16.73 3.26
N LYS A 5 -3.94 -17.00 2.94
CA LYS A 5 -4.30 -17.76 1.75
C LYS A 5 -4.35 -16.79 0.57
N LYS A 6 -3.42 -16.91 -0.37
CA LYS A 6 -3.51 -16.23 -1.66
C LYS A 6 -4.74 -16.73 -2.41
N ILE A 7 -5.49 -15.80 -2.98
CA ILE A 7 -6.72 -16.12 -3.70
C ILE A 7 -6.50 -15.75 -5.17
N PRO A 8 -6.55 -16.74 -6.09
CA PRO A 8 -6.53 -16.45 -7.51
C PRO A 8 -7.70 -15.53 -7.90
N LEU A 9 -7.45 -14.58 -8.80
CA LEU A 9 -8.49 -13.64 -9.23
C LEU A 9 -9.73 -14.35 -9.82
N GLN A 10 -9.54 -15.49 -10.47
CA GLN A 10 -10.63 -16.33 -11.00
C GLN A 10 -11.52 -16.91 -9.89
N THR A 11 -10.98 -17.13 -8.69
CA THR A 11 -11.73 -17.59 -7.51
C THR A 11 -12.67 -16.50 -7.00
N LEU A 12 -12.46 -15.21 -7.33
CA LEU A 12 -13.36 -14.13 -6.93
C LEU A 12 -14.71 -14.15 -7.62
N ARG A 13 -14.78 -14.53 -8.90
CA ARG A 13 -16.07 -14.78 -9.57
C ARG A 13 -16.86 -15.87 -8.86
N ALA A 14 -16.18 -16.76 -8.14
CA ALA A 14 -16.78 -17.79 -7.30
C ALA A 14 -16.94 -17.38 -5.81
N LEU A 15 -16.38 -16.24 -5.37
CA LEU A 15 -16.41 -15.78 -3.96
C LEU A 15 -17.74 -15.13 -3.55
N SER A 16 -18.83 -15.56 -4.19
CA SER A 16 -20.24 -15.39 -3.81
C SER A 16 -20.99 -14.21 -4.41
N ASP A 17 -22.29 -14.44 -4.66
CA ASP A 17 -23.31 -13.41 -4.89
C ASP A 17 -23.58 -12.53 -3.65
N LYS A 18 -22.80 -12.68 -2.58
CA LYS A 18 -23.00 -11.99 -1.30
C LYS A 18 -21.96 -10.88 -1.11
N PRO A 19 -22.30 -9.84 -0.35
CA PRO A 19 -21.34 -8.81 0.02
C PRO A 19 -20.11 -9.34 0.75
N LEU A 20 -18.95 -8.74 0.49
CA LEU A 20 -17.65 -9.12 1.05
C LEU A 20 -17.03 -7.94 1.80
N TRP A 21 -16.34 -8.23 2.92
CA TRP A 21 -15.59 -7.23 3.66
C TRP A 21 -14.22 -6.99 3.00
N TYR A 22 -13.99 -5.78 2.50
CA TYR A 22 -12.70 -5.29 2.05
C TYR A 22 -12.01 -4.49 3.17
N LEU A 23 -10.83 -4.91 3.61
CA LEU A 23 -10.02 -4.14 4.56
C LEU A 23 -9.18 -3.10 3.82
N ALA A 24 -9.48 -1.83 4.07
CA ALA A 24 -8.64 -0.70 3.69
C ALA A 24 -7.68 -0.34 4.82
N TYR A 25 -6.38 -0.29 4.51
CA TYR A 25 -5.33 0.17 5.42
C TYR A 25 -4.55 1.39 4.89
N GLY A 26 -4.96 1.91 3.72
CA GLY A 26 -4.31 3.03 3.05
C GLY A 26 -5.27 4.08 2.54
N SER A 27 -5.06 4.60 1.32
CA SER A 27 -5.88 5.68 0.76
C SER A 27 -7.38 5.38 0.71
N ASN A 28 -7.76 4.09 0.65
CA ASN A 28 -9.15 3.63 0.64
C ASN A 28 -9.85 3.69 2.00
N MET A 29 -9.14 4.08 3.08
CA MET A 29 -9.80 4.42 4.35
C MET A 29 -10.62 5.70 4.20
N LYS A 30 -10.18 6.64 3.36
CA LYS A 30 -10.87 7.92 3.13
C LYS A 30 -12.10 7.73 2.24
N SER A 31 -13.26 8.26 2.64
CA SER A 31 -14.50 8.08 1.87
C SER A 31 -14.42 8.66 0.46
N SER A 32 -13.76 9.81 0.29
CA SER A 32 -13.64 10.44 -1.02
C SER A 32 -12.79 9.63 -2.00
N SER A 33 -11.86 8.80 -1.52
CA SER A 33 -11.13 7.83 -2.36
C SER A 33 -12.06 6.74 -2.88
N MET A 34 -12.99 6.26 -2.04
CA MET A 34 -13.98 5.25 -2.41
C MET A 34 -15.01 5.83 -3.39
N GLN A 35 -15.50 7.04 -3.12
CA GLN A 35 -16.41 7.77 -4.02
C GLN A 35 -15.79 8.07 -5.38
N GLY A 36 -14.51 8.43 -5.44
CA GLY A 36 -13.79 8.64 -6.70
C GLY A 36 -13.73 7.40 -7.59
N ARG A 37 -13.83 6.20 -6.98
CA ARG A 37 -13.96 4.91 -7.68
C ARG A 37 -15.42 4.52 -7.94
N LYS A 38 -16.38 5.38 -7.62
CA LYS A 38 -17.82 5.11 -7.67
C LYS A 38 -18.20 3.92 -6.78
N ILE A 39 -17.60 3.80 -5.60
CA ILE A 39 -17.90 2.74 -4.63
C ILE A 39 -18.53 3.37 -3.39
N THR A 40 -19.67 2.83 -2.98
CA THR A 40 -20.36 3.19 -1.74
C THR A 40 -20.47 1.95 -0.86
N PRO A 41 -19.69 1.85 0.23
CA PRO A 41 -19.80 0.72 1.15
C PRO A 41 -21.20 0.58 1.73
N LEU A 42 -21.67 -0.67 1.87
CA LEU A 42 -22.93 -1.01 2.55
C LEU A 42 -22.83 -0.80 4.07
N SER A 43 -21.62 -0.98 4.61
CA SER A 43 -21.30 -0.80 6.02
C SER A 43 -19.80 -0.62 6.18
N THR A 44 -19.38 0.05 7.24
CA THR A 44 -17.97 0.27 7.58
C THR A 44 -17.72 -0.11 9.04
N LYS A 45 -16.60 -0.75 9.31
CA LYS A 45 -16.17 -1.14 10.67
C LYS A 45 -14.70 -0.85 10.85
N ILE A 46 -14.32 -0.39 12.04
CA ILE A 46 -12.91 -0.23 12.41
C ILE A 46 -12.43 -1.58 12.90
N VAL A 47 -11.32 -2.05 12.33
CA VAL A 47 -10.79 -3.38 12.64
C VAL A 47 -9.29 -3.34 12.85
N SER A 48 -8.79 -4.28 13.66
CA SER A 48 -7.37 -4.57 13.80
C SER A 48 -7.06 -5.97 13.28
N VAL A 49 -5.89 -6.16 12.68
CA VAL A 49 -5.36 -7.47 12.28
C VAL A 49 -4.07 -7.72 13.05
N PRO A 50 -4.13 -8.42 14.21
CA PRO A 50 -2.97 -8.61 15.11
C PRO A 50 -1.77 -9.31 14.48
N THR A 51 -1.98 -10.05 13.40
CA THR A 51 -0.95 -10.83 12.71
C THR A 51 -0.21 -10.04 11.63
N GLN A 52 -0.69 -8.85 11.28
CA GLN A 52 -0.14 -8.03 10.19
C GLN A 52 0.35 -6.68 10.72
N TYR A 53 1.32 -6.10 10.02
CA TYR A 53 1.74 -4.72 10.19
C TYR A 53 1.78 -3.97 8.86
N PHE A 54 1.74 -2.65 8.94
CA PHE A 54 1.70 -1.75 7.79
C PHE A 54 3.09 -1.49 7.21
N THR A 55 3.23 -1.51 5.87
CA THR A 55 4.48 -1.30 5.13
C THR A 55 4.29 -0.42 3.89
N PHE A 56 5.39 -0.10 3.21
CA PHE A 56 5.41 0.63 1.93
C PHE A 56 6.11 -0.18 0.83
N ASP A 57 5.80 -1.48 0.73
CA ASP A 57 6.55 -2.43 -0.12
C ASP A 57 6.24 -2.33 -1.62
N VAL A 58 5.28 -1.53 -2.05
CA VAL A 58 4.98 -1.35 -3.47
C VAL A 58 5.84 -0.24 -4.04
N PHE A 59 6.58 -0.57 -5.10
CA PHE A 59 7.49 0.35 -5.75
C PHE A 59 6.77 1.53 -6.38
N GLY A 60 7.34 2.72 -6.19
CA GLY A 60 6.94 3.94 -6.87
C GLY A 60 8.07 4.47 -7.74
N ILE A 61 8.07 5.79 -7.96
CA ILE A 61 9.03 6.50 -8.81
C ILE A 61 9.81 7.52 -7.95
N PRO A 62 11.15 7.45 -7.93
CA PRO A 62 11.98 8.48 -7.31
C PRO A 62 11.64 9.89 -7.80
N TYR A 63 11.80 10.88 -6.94
CA TYR A 63 11.46 12.28 -7.15
C TYR A 63 9.98 12.59 -7.42
N SER A 64 9.09 11.62 -7.19
CA SER A 64 7.65 11.79 -7.34
C SER A 64 6.91 11.14 -6.18
N GLU A 65 6.57 9.86 -6.32
CA GLU A 65 5.91 9.07 -5.28
C GLU A 65 6.75 7.81 -5.10
N PRO A 66 7.69 7.80 -4.14
CA PRO A 66 8.71 6.75 -4.07
C PRO A 66 8.15 5.35 -3.79
N CYS A 67 7.06 5.25 -3.05
CA CYS A 67 6.49 3.98 -2.62
C CYS A 67 4.99 4.09 -2.34
N TYR A 68 4.34 2.93 -2.33
CA TYR A 68 2.92 2.76 -2.05
C TYR A 68 2.71 1.68 -0.97
N ALA A 69 1.54 1.75 -0.34
CA ALA A 69 1.24 0.99 0.85
C ALA A 69 1.07 -0.51 0.62
N SER A 70 1.53 -1.30 1.57
CA SER A 70 1.31 -2.74 1.65
C SER A 70 1.19 -3.15 3.13
N ILE A 71 1.05 -4.45 3.35
CA ILE A 71 1.09 -5.07 4.66
C ILE A 71 2.00 -6.29 4.64
N GLU A 72 2.50 -6.69 5.80
CA GLU A 72 3.29 -7.89 5.99
C GLU A 72 2.95 -8.58 7.32
N GLU A 73 3.18 -9.89 7.39
CA GLU A 73 3.01 -10.65 8.62
C GLU A 73 4.08 -10.28 9.63
N PHE A 74 3.69 -10.11 10.89
CA PHE A 74 4.68 -10.07 11.97
C PHE A 74 5.51 -11.34 11.97
N PRO A 75 6.81 -11.23 12.31
CA PRO A 75 7.61 -12.41 12.61
C PRO A 75 6.94 -13.27 13.68
N ASP A 76 7.14 -14.59 13.61
CA ASP A 76 6.70 -15.59 14.59
C ASP A 76 5.17 -15.70 14.80
N GLY A 77 4.36 -15.19 13.85
CA GLY A 77 2.92 -15.47 13.79
C GLY A 77 2.00 -14.49 14.52
N GLY A 78 2.53 -13.33 14.95
CA GLY A 78 1.78 -12.24 15.59
C GLY A 78 2.36 -11.85 16.95
N SER A 79 2.36 -10.54 17.26
CA SER A 79 2.97 -9.88 18.45
C SER A 79 4.49 -9.67 18.43
N GLY A 80 5.13 -9.68 17.27
CA GLY A 80 6.56 -9.37 17.17
C GLY A 80 6.86 -7.92 17.59
N ASN A 81 7.83 -7.74 18.50
CA ASN A 81 8.46 -6.43 18.75
C ASN A 81 9.22 -6.01 17.50
N LEU A 82 8.57 -5.20 16.66
CA LEU A 82 9.14 -4.69 15.42
C LEU A 82 9.29 -3.18 15.55
N GLN A 83 10.44 -2.67 15.12
CA GLN A 83 10.73 -1.24 15.08
C GLN A 83 10.92 -0.80 13.63
N LEU A 84 10.31 0.32 13.29
CA LEU A 84 10.59 1.06 12.08
C LEU A 84 11.77 2.00 12.34
N ARG A 85 12.81 1.91 11.51
CA ARG A 85 13.98 2.77 11.55
C ARG A 85 14.02 3.70 10.35
N HIS A 86 14.28 4.98 10.60
CA HIS A 86 14.49 5.98 9.58
C HIS A 86 15.46 7.06 10.06
N ASN A 87 16.56 7.30 9.33
CA ASN A 87 17.57 8.33 9.66
C ASN A 87 18.05 8.33 11.13
N GLY A 88 18.09 7.16 11.77
CA GLY A 88 18.52 6.99 13.17
C GLY A 88 17.37 7.05 14.19
N GLU A 89 16.18 7.47 13.81
CA GLU A 89 14.98 7.41 14.65
C GLU A 89 14.34 6.02 14.60
N CYS A 90 13.75 5.60 15.73
CA CYS A 90 13.09 4.30 15.88
C CYS A 90 11.66 4.50 16.38
N PHE A 91 10.72 3.77 15.81
CA PHE A 91 9.30 3.80 16.17
C PHE A 91 8.78 2.39 16.35
N ASP A 92 8.02 2.15 17.42
CA ASP A 92 7.35 0.86 17.61
C ASP A 92 6.27 0.67 16.55
N VAL A 93 6.18 -0.55 16.02
CA VAL A 93 5.23 -0.90 14.97
C VAL A 93 4.03 -1.62 15.59
N PRO A 94 2.84 -0.98 15.67
CA PRO A 94 1.66 -1.62 16.20
C PRO A 94 1.06 -2.60 15.19
N ALA A 95 0.12 -3.42 15.66
CA ALA A 95 -0.72 -4.21 14.79
C ALA A 95 -1.49 -3.35 13.79
N LEU A 96 -1.67 -3.88 12.58
CA LEU A 96 -2.42 -3.25 11.51
C LEU A 96 -3.81 -2.84 12.03
N CYS A 97 -4.17 -1.59 11.82
CA CYS A 97 -5.50 -1.05 12.04
C CYS A 97 -5.99 -0.41 10.74
N GLY A 98 -7.27 -0.57 10.45
CA GLY A 98 -7.86 -0.06 9.21
C GLY A 98 -9.38 -0.05 9.26
N VAL A 99 -9.97 0.23 8.10
CA VAL A 99 -11.42 0.30 7.89
C VAL A 99 -11.85 -0.87 7.02
N ALA A 100 -12.68 -1.75 7.57
CA ALA A 100 -13.34 -2.80 6.81
C ALA A 100 -14.62 -2.22 6.18
N HIS A 101 -14.69 -2.24 4.85
CA HIS A 101 -15.83 -1.81 4.04
C HIS A 101 -16.59 -3.04 3.54
N LEU A 102 -17.88 -3.17 3.86
CA LEU A 102 -18.74 -4.20 3.28
C LEU A 102 -19.16 -3.76 1.88
N LEU A 103 -18.72 -4.47 0.85
CA LEU A 103 -18.94 -4.11 -0.54
C LEU A 103 -19.85 -5.13 -1.23
N THR A 104 -20.67 -4.65 -2.16
CA THR A 104 -21.36 -5.53 -3.11
C THR A 104 -20.33 -6.27 -3.99
N PRO A 105 -20.66 -7.44 -4.57
CA PRO A 105 -19.75 -8.11 -5.50
C PRO A 105 -19.30 -7.21 -6.66
N ALA A 106 -20.20 -6.38 -7.19
CA ALA A 106 -19.90 -5.44 -8.27
C ALA A 106 -18.90 -4.34 -7.85
N ASP A 107 -19.09 -3.77 -6.65
CA ASP A 107 -18.18 -2.74 -6.13
C ASP A 107 -16.84 -3.32 -5.73
N PHE A 108 -16.82 -4.53 -5.18
CA PHE A 108 -15.59 -5.25 -4.88
C PHE A 108 -14.78 -5.50 -6.17
N HIS A 109 -15.43 -5.96 -7.24
CA HIS A 109 -14.80 -6.13 -8.54
C HIS A 109 -14.25 -4.81 -9.10
N ARG A 110 -15.03 -3.73 -9.01
CA ARG A 110 -14.59 -2.38 -9.42
C ARG A 110 -13.35 -1.93 -8.63
N LEU A 111 -13.31 -2.22 -7.32
CA LEU A 111 -12.15 -1.92 -6.49
C LEU A 111 -10.90 -2.62 -7.01
N LEU A 112 -10.99 -3.92 -7.27
CA LEU A 112 -9.84 -4.70 -7.74
C LEU A 112 -9.27 -4.21 -9.07
N ILE A 113 -10.15 -3.85 -10.02
CA ILE A 113 -9.73 -3.27 -11.30
C ILE A 113 -8.99 -1.95 -11.07
N THR A 114 -9.56 -1.06 -10.24
CA THR A 114 -9.00 0.28 -10.02
C THR A 114 -7.71 0.29 -9.20
N GLU A 115 -7.51 -0.70 -8.32
CA GLU A 115 -6.27 -0.88 -7.55
C GLU A 115 -5.16 -1.57 -8.36
N GLY A 116 -5.44 -2.03 -9.59
CA GLY A 116 -4.49 -2.80 -10.40
C GLY A 116 -4.14 -4.16 -9.78
N SER A 117 -5.11 -4.77 -9.09
CA SER A 117 -4.99 -6.09 -8.48
C SER A 117 -4.55 -7.12 -9.55
N GLY A 118 -3.55 -7.94 -9.24
CA GLY A 118 -2.99 -8.95 -10.14
C GLY A 118 -1.61 -8.61 -10.73
N VAL A 119 -1.27 -7.33 -10.86
CA VAL A 119 0.05 -6.90 -11.36
C VAL A 119 1.03 -6.71 -10.21
N VAL A 120 0.72 -5.81 -9.29
CA VAL A 120 1.59 -5.42 -8.15
C VAL A 120 1.04 -5.84 -6.79
N TYR A 121 -0.25 -6.18 -6.72
CA TYR A 121 -0.89 -6.73 -5.53
C TYR A 121 -1.43 -8.14 -5.75
N ASP A 122 -1.33 -8.97 -4.71
CA ASP A 122 -2.09 -10.20 -4.55
C ASP A 122 -3.30 -9.92 -3.65
N LEU A 123 -4.44 -10.56 -3.95
CA LEU A 123 -5.57 -10.60 -3.04
C LEU A 123 -5.34 -11.69 -1.99
N ILE A 124 -5.50 -11.31 -0.72
CA ILE A 124 -5.37 -12.21 0.41
C ILE A 124 -6.59 -12.12 1.34
N GLN A 125 -6.85 -13.21 2.05
CA GLN A 125 -7.87 -13.30 3.09
C GLN A 125 -7.21 -13.27 4.47
N LEU A 126 -7.77 -12.48 5.38
CA LEU A 126 -7.29 -12.29 6.74
C LEU A 126 -8.44 -12.39 7.75
N GLU A 127 -8.07 -12.70 8.99
CA GLU A 127 -8.96 -12.59 10.15
C GLU A 127 -8.71 -11.26 10.84
N ALA A 128 -9.72 -10.39 10.85
CA ALA A 128 -9.68 -9.09 11.52
C ALA A 128 -10.56 -9.11 12.77
N HIS A 129 -10.23 -8.31 13.76
CA HIS A 129 -11.01 -8.15 14.97
C HIS A 129 -11.63 -6.74 14.99
N GLU A 130 -12.94 -6.65 15.18
CA GLU A 130 -13.64 -5.36 15.24
C GLU A 130 -13.24 -4.58 16.49
N LEU A 131 -13.00 -3.29 16.33
CA LEU A 131 -12.70 -2.37 17.43
C LEU A 131 -13.99 -1.63 17.81
N SER A 132 -14.28 -1.57 19.12
CA SER A 132 -15.38 -0.76 19.65
C SER A 132 -14.88 0.61 20.08
N GLU A 133 -15.67 1.64 19.79
CA GLU A 133 -15.46 3.04 20.20
C GLU A 133 -15.09 3.22 21.68
N LYS A 134 -15.49 2.30 22.57
CA LYS A 134 -15.36 2.48 24.03
C LYS A 134 -14.49 1.43 24.76
N ARG A 135 -14.08 0.32 24.13
CA ARG A 135 -13.47 -0.83 24.86
C ARG A 135 -12.38 -1.60 24.11
N GLY A 136 -11.75 -1.04 23.08
CA GLY A 136 -10.69 -1.74 22.36
C GLY A 136 -11.25 -2.90 21.52
N VAL A 137 -10.43 -3.94 21.32
CA VAL A 137 -10.78 -5.10 20.48
C VAL A 137 -12.03 -5.80 21.02
N THR A 138 -13.13 -5.73 20.28
CA THR A 138 -14.29 -6.58 20.51
C THR A 138 -13.90 -7.98 20.06
N GLY A 139 -14.22 -9.02 20.83
CA GLY A 139 -13.92 -10.41 20.45
C GLY A 139 -14.60 -10.89 19.15
N VAL A 140 -15.28 -9.99 18.42
CA VAL A 140 -15.90 -10.24 17.13
C VAL A 140 -14.83 -10.32 16.05
N LYS A 141 -14.75 -11.50 15.42
CA LYS A 141 -13.85 -11.79 14.32
C LYS A 141 -14.57 -11.67 12.99
N LEU A 142 -13.92 -11.06 12.01
CA LEU A 142 -14.41 -10.88 10.65
C LEU A 142 -13.42 -11.48 9.68
N THR A 143 -13.93 -12.22 8.70
CA THR A 143 -13.14 -12.56 7.51
C THR A 143 -13.14 -11.35 6.59
N VAL A 144 -11.95 -10.83 6.32
CA VAL A 144 -11.75 -9.68 5.44
C VAL A 144 -10.82 -10.04 4.29
N TYR A 145 -11.01 -9.37 3.16
CA TYR A 145 -10.15 -9.48 1.99
C TYR A 145 -9.38 -8.18 1.84
N THR A 146 -8.12 -8.27 1.45
CA THR A 146 -7.31 -7.07 1.21
C THR A 146 -6.24 -7.34 0.16
N LEU A 147 -5.52 -6.28 -0.20
CA LEU A 147 -4.44 -6.32 -1.15
C LEU A 147 -3.11 -6.39 -0.38
N LYS A 148 -2.14 -7.14 -0.89
CA LYS A 148 -0.77 -7.20 -0.36
C LYS A 148 0.21 -7.14 -1.52
N ALA A 149 1.33 -6.45 -1.36
CA ALA A 149 2.37 -6.40 -2.38
C ALA A 149 2.76 -7.81 -2.86
N LYS A 150 2.66 -8.04 -4.16
CA LYS A 150 3.07 -9.28 -4.82
C LYS A 150 4.58 -9.38 -4.96
N TRP A 151 5.21 -8.23 -5.20
CA TRP A 151 6.64 -8.08 -5.43
C TRP A 151 7.21 -7.03 -4.48
N PRO A 152 7.33 -7.37 -3.17
CA PRO A 152 7.75 -6.40 -2.18
C PRO A 152 9.17 -5.92 -2.47
N GLN A 153 9.35 -4.61 -2.54
CA GLN A 153 10.67 -4.00 -2.61
C GLN A 153 11.12 -3.62 -1.20
N ARG A 154 12.35 -3.92 -0.81
CA ARG A 154 12.95 -3.46 0.46
C ARG A 154 14.46 -3.24 0.27
N PRO A 155 15.09 -2.26 0.95
CA PRO A 155 14.48 -1.25 1.81
C PRO A 155 13.65 -0.22 1.02
N ASN A 156 12.57 0.26 1.64
CA ASN A 156 11.59 1.14 1.00
C ASN A 156 12.05 2.59 1.00
N GLY A 157 11.66 3.37 0.00
CA GLY A 157 11.69 4.83 0.12
C GLY A 157 10.64 5.35 1.10
N THR A 158 10.64 6.65 1.33
CA THR A 158 9.66 7.36 2.14
C THR A 158 8.41 7.69 1.30
N PRO A 159 7.19 7.49 1.83
CA PRO A 159 5.95 7.82 1.10
C PRO A 159 5.85 9.33 0.82
N SER A 160 5.15 9.70 -0.25
CA SER A 160 4.92 11.12 -0.53
C SER A 160 4.02 11.73 0.55
N ALA A 161 4.27 13.00 0.91
CA ALA A 161 3.46 13.72 1.89
C ALA A 161 1.98 13.75 1.47
N ARG A 162 1.73 13.99 0.18
CA ARG A 162 0.38 13.94 -0.43
C ARG A 162 -0.29 12.59 -0.21
N TYR A 163 0.43 11.50 -0.45
CA TYR A 163 -0.11 10.15 -0.31
C TYR A 163 -0.39 9.83 1.16
N LEU A 164 0.56 10.06 2.07
CA LEU A 164 0.36 9.80 3.50
C LEU A 164 -0.78 10.64 4.10
N ASN A 165 -0.99 11.87 3.65
CA ASN A 165 -2.12 12.69 4.10
C ASN A 165 -3.48 12.02 3.83
N LEU A 166 -3.64 11.26 2.73
CA LEU A 166 -4.89 10.52 2.47
C LEU A 166 -5.17 9.46 3.55
N PHE A 167 -4.12 8.90 4.14
CA PHE A 167 -4.19 7.85 5.15
C PHE A 167 -4.58 8.47 6.47
N LEU A 168 -3.93 9.58 6.82
CA LEU A 168 -4.20 10.35 8.03
C LEU A 168 -5.62 10.92 8.03
N GLU A 169 -6.05 11.51 6.90
CA GLU A 169 -7.41 12.02 6.74
C GLU A 169 -8.43 10.89 6.82
N GLY A 170 -8.20 9.76 6.13
CA GLY A 170 -9.08 8.60 6.23
C GLY A 170 -9.12 7.98 7.63
N ALA A 171 -7.98 7.94 8.33
CA ALA A 171 -7.91 7.42 9.70
C ALA A 171 -8.66 8.32 10.69
N LYS A 172 -8.53 9.64 10.55
CA LYS A 172 -9.25 10.64 11.37
C LYS A 172 -10.73 10.67 11.06
N GLU A 173 -11.10 10.58 9.78
CA GLU A 173 -12.50 10.56 9.33
C GLU A 173 -13.29 9.35 9.90
N ASN A 174 -12.60 8.24 10.12
CA ASN A 174 -13.19 7.00 10.63
C ASN A 174 -12.89 6.77 12.12
N ASP A 175 -12.38 7.78 12.84
CA ASP A 175 -12.08 7.72 14.28
C ASP A 175 -11.23 6.49 14.67
N LEU A 176 -10.17 6.21 13.90
CA LEU A 176 -9.23 5.15 14.27
C LEU A 176 -8.59 5.41 15.64
N PRO A 177 -8.13 4.37 16.36
CA PRO A 177 -7.52 4.54 17.68
C PRO A 177 -6.43 5.62 17.68
N PRO A 178 -6.44 6.57 18.65
CA PRO A 178 -5.50 7.69 18.65
C PRO A 178 -4.03 7.27 18.60
N GLN A 179 -3.68 6.14 19.23
CA GLN A 179 -2.33 5.57 19.19
C GLN A 179 -1.91 5.18 17.78
N TYR A 180 -2.83 4.63 16.98
CA TYR A 180 -2.56 4.25 15.60
C TYR A 180 -2.48 5.47 14.68
N ILE A 181 -3.30 6.51 14.92
CA ILE A 181 -3.18 7.79 14.21
C ILE A 181 -1.79 8.40 14.48
N HIS A 182 -1.35 8.43 15.74
CA HIS A 182 -0.02 8.92 16.09
C HIS A 182 1.10 8.10 15.43
N TYR A 183 0.95 6.78 15.32
CA TYR A 183 1.86 5.93 14.54
C TYR A 183 1.88 6.31 13.05
N LEU A 184 0.74 6.59 12.42
CA LEU A 184 0.71 7.05 11.04
C LEU A 184 1.35 8.45 10.89
N GLU A 185 1.20 9.31 11.90
CA GLU A 185 1.76 10.67 11.90
C GLU A 185 3.29 10.68 12.02
N SER A 186 3.87 9.66 12.66
CA SER A 186 5.32 9.53 12.87
C SER A 186 6.09 9.12 11.61
N PHE A 187 5.41 8.66 10.56
CA PHE A 187 6.11 8.33 9.31
C PHE A 187 6.76 9.56 8.68
N PRO A 188 8.01 9.43 8.19
CA PRO A 188 8.64 10.48 7.41
C PRO A 188 7.84 10.75 6.12
N ARG A 189 7.99 11.96 5.59
CA ARG A 189 7.20 12.44 4.45
C ARG A 189 8.11 12.96 3.35
N TYR A 190 8.07 12.32 2.19
CA TYR A 190 8.77 12.79 1.01
C TYR A 190 8.01 13.98 0.41
N GLN A 191 8.66 15.13 0.37
CA GLN A 191 8.11 16.32 -0.29
C GLN A 191 8.62 16.38 -1.73
N LYS A 192 7.69 16.20 -2.67
CA LYS A 192 7.98 16.40 -4.08
C LYS A 192 8.29 17.88 -4.33
N ILE A 193 9.44 18.14 -4.93
CA ILE A 193 9.83 19.49 -5.34
C ILE A 193 9.26 19.76 -6.73
N GLU A 194 8.58 20.90 -6.88
CA GLU A 194 7.93 21.30 -8.13
C GLU A 194 8.37 22.70 -8.61
N GLY A 195 8.02 23.01 -9.85
CA GLY A 195 8.30 24.30 -10.47
C GLY A 195 9.81 24.61 -10.59
N ARG A 196 10.17 25.87 -10.35
CA ARG A 196 11.54 26.39 -10.51
C ARG A 196 12.53 25.89 -9.46
N LYS A 197 12.04 25.26 -8.37
CA LYS A 197 12.88 24.76 -7.27
C LYS A 197 13.41 23.35 -7.52
N ARG A 198 12.98 22.68 -8.59
CA ARG A 198 13.40 21.31 -8.92
C ARG A 198 14.93 21.24 -9.02
N THR A 199 15.50 20.22 -8.41
CA THR A 199 16.95 20.04 -8.38
C THR A 199 17.45 19.58 -9.74
N TYR A 200 18.73 19.81 -10.01
CA TYR A 200 19.36 19.30 -11.22
C TYR A 200 19.25 17.77 -11.33
N GLY A 201 19.47 17.05 -10.22
CA GLY A 201 19.31 15.59 -10.17
C GLY A 201 17.92 15.11 -10.55
N GLN A 202 16.88 15.76 -10.02
CA GLN A 202 15.49 15.47 -10.39
C GLN A 202 15.26 15.68 -11.89
N LEU A 203 15.79 16.75 -12.48
CA LEU A 203 15.65 17.03 -13.92
C LEU A 203 16.34 15.95 -14.77
N VAL A 204 17.55 15.54 -14.39
CA VAL A 204 18.31 14.48 -15.07
C VAL A 204 17.59 13.14 -14.96
N PHE A 205 17.14 12.77 -13.75
CA PHE A 205 16.38 11.54 -13.53
C PHE A 205 15.12 11.50 -14.38
N ASP A 206 14.37 12.61 -14.37
CA ASP A 206 13.11 12.71 -15.08
C ASP A 206 13.29 12.70 -16.61
N ALA A 207 14.36 13.31 -17.13
CA ALA A 207 14.68 13.27 -18.55
C ALA A 207 15.00 11.84 -19.02
N GLY A 208 15.70 11.05 -18.20
CA GLY A 208 16.05 9.66 -18.52
C GLY A 208 14.86 8.70 -18.39
N TRP A 209 14.16 8.73 -17.25
CA TRP A 209 13.18 7.68 -16.90
C TRP A 209 11.73 8.01 -17.27
N ARG A 210 11.29 9.28 -17.26
CA ARG A 210 9.88 9.58 -17.56
C ARG A 210 9.41 9.15 -18.94
N PRO A 211 10.19 9.30 -20.04
CA PRO A 211 9.76 8.84 -21.35
C PRO A 211 9.47 7.33 -21.35
N PHE A 212 10.33 6.57 -20.66
CA PHE A 212 10.21 5.13 -20.52
C PHE A 212 8.97 4.73 -19.71
N LEU A 213 8.78 5.35 -18.54
CA LEU A 213 7.63 5.09 -17.68
C LEU A 213 6.31 5.42 -18.37
N LYS A 214 6.24 6.52 -19.13
CA LYS A 214 5.06 6.87 -19.93
C LYS A 214 4.73 5.80 -20.98
N ARG A 215 5.75 5.25 -21.64
CA ARG A 215 5.57 4.16 -22.62
C ARG A 215 5.07 2.89 -21.93
N LEU A 216 5.59 2.57 -20.75
CA LEU A 216 5.17 1.42 -19.95
C LEU A 216 3.71 1.54 -19.51
N VAL A 217 3.29 2.69 -18.97
CA VAL A 217 1.89 2.95 -18.59
C VAL A 217 0.96 2.82 -19.80
N ARG A 218 1.38 3.29 -20.98
CA ARG A 218 0.58 3.13 -22.21
C ARG A 218 0.44 1.66 -22.62
N LEU A 219 1.49 0.85 -22.44
CA LEU A 219 1.45 -0.57 -22.76
C LEU A 219 0.55 -1.34 -21.79
N THR A 220 0.53 -0.97 -20.52
CA THR A 220 -0.38 -1.57 -19.55
C THR A 220 -1.82 -1.20 -19.84
N THR A 221 -2.14 0.07 -20.04
CA THR A 221 -3.54 0.48 -20.30
C THR A 221 -4.07 -0.05 -21.64
N TRP A 222 -3.20 -0.33 -22.62
CA TRP A 222 -3.60 -0.87 -23.92
C TRP A 222 -3.86 -2.40 -23.91
N ARG A 223 -3.24 -3.16 -23.00
CA ARG A 223 -3.28 -4.63 -22.99
C ARG A 223 -3.96 -5.24 -21.76
N VAL A 224 -4.57 -4.42 -20.91
CA VAL A 224 -5.41 -4.92 -19.83
C VAL A 224 -6.67 -5.52 -20.45
N ASP A 225 -6.93 -6.78 -20.15
CA ASP A 225 -8.17 -7.46 -20.56
C ASP A 225 -9.39 -6.88 -19.82
N GLU A 226 -10.61 -7.25 -20.23
CA GLU A 226 -11.84 -6.79 -19.59
C GLU A 226 -11.91 -7.14 -18.09
N ASP A 227 -11.09 -8.08 -17.64
CA ASP A 227 -10.97 -8.55 -16.26
C ASP A 227 -9.87 -7.85 -15.46
N GLY A 228 -9.19 -6.84 -16.03
CA GLY A 228 -8.16 -6.08 -15.34
C GLY A 228 -6.78 -6.77 -15.29
N ASN A 229 -6.61 -7.93 -15.91
CA ASN A 229 -5.36 -8.69 -15.85
C ASN A 229 -4.38 -8.22 -16.94
N CYS A 230 -3.13 -8.05 -16.50
CA CYS A 230 -1.99 -7.88 -17.39
C CYS A 230 -1.36 -9.26 -17.64
N PRO A 231 -1.02 -9.65 -18.89
CA PRO A 231 -0.30 -10.89 -19.16
C PRO A 231 0.93 -11.03 -18.24
N VAL A 232 1.12 -12.21 -17.64
CA VAL A 232 2.16 -12.43 -16.61
C VAL A 232 3.54 -11.97 -17.07
N PHE A 233 3.90 -12.24 -18.33
CA PHE A 233 5.16 -11.77 -18.92
C PHE A 233 5.31 -10.24 -18.88
N ILE A 234 4.24 -9.49 -19.17
CA ILE A 234 4.26 -8.02 -19.11
C ILE A 234 4.36 -7.56 -17.65
N ALA A 235 3.64 -8.19 -16.72
CA ALA A 235 3.78 -7.89 -15.29
C ALA A 235 5.22 -8.10 -14.78
N VAL A 236 5.86 -9.22 -15.15
CA VAL A 236 7.26 -9.51 -14.82
C VAL A 236 8.21 -8.47 -15.43
N LEU A 237 7.99 -8.11 -16.70
CA LEU A 237 8.78 -7.06 -17.36
C LEU A 237 8.66 -5.73 -16.62
N ILE A 238 7.46 -5.32 -16.21
CA ILE A 238 7.25 -4.09 -15.44
C ILE A 238 8.04 -4.12 -14.14
N VAL A 239 7.91 -5.20 -13.35
CA VAL A 239 8.61 -5.35 -12.08
C VAL A 239 10.12 -5.26 -12.29
N TRP A 240 10.66 -5.96 -13.29
CA TRP A 240 12.08 -5.93 -13.61
C TRP A 240 12.56 -4.50 -13.98
N LEU A 241 11.76 -3.76 -14.73
CA LEU A 241 12.08 -2.38 -15.10
C LEU A 241 12.08 -1.41 -13.91
N TYR A 242 11.13 -1.56 -12.99
CA TYR A 242 11.12 -0.80 -11.75
C TYR A 242 12.31 -1.16 -10.86
N GLN A 243 12.66 -2.45 -10.75
CA GLN A 243 13.86 -2.89 -10.03
C GLN A 243 15.13 -2.32 -10.65
N LEU A 244 15.25 -2.31 -11.98
CA LEU A 244 16.37 -1.69 -12.70
C LEU A 244 16.45 -0.18 -12.43
N MET A 245 15.31 0.52 -12.48
CA MET A 245 15.23 1.95 -12.17
C MET A 245 15.69 2.24 -10.73
N TRP A 246 15.24 1.45 -9.77
CA TRP A 246 15.62 1.61 -8.37
C TRP A 246 17.08 1.27 -8.11
N SER A 247 17.60 0.23 -8.75
CA SER A 247 19.01 -0.12 -8.68
C SER A 247 19.89 1.00 -9.25
N TYR A 248 19.52 1.55 -10.41
CA TYR A 248 20.18 2.72 -10.99
C TYR A 248 20.08 3.93 -10.05
N HIS A 249 18.90 4.21 -9.49
CA HIS A 249 18.71 5.31 -8.56
C HIS A 249 19.66 5.19 -7.36
N ASP A 250 19.65 4.05 -6.68
CA ASP A 250 20.36 3.88 -5.43
C ASP A 250 21.88 3.82 -5.61
N HIS A 251 22.38 3.14 -6.66
CA HIS A 251 23.82 2.91 -6.83
C HIS A 251 24.54 3.91 -7.74
N VAL A 252 23.83 4.54 -8.67
CA VAL A 252 24.46 5.40 -9.70
C VAL A 252 23.98 6.84 -9.58
N HIS A 253 22.65 7.06 -9.56
CA HIS A 253 22.11 8.41 -9.60
C HIS A 253 22.28 9.13 -8.27
N SER A 254 21.88 8.49 -7.18
CA SER A 254 21.78 9.12 -5.88
C SER A 254 23.12 9.57 -5.27
N PRO A 255 24.24 8.84 -5.45
CA PRO A 255 25.55 9.29 -4.99
C PRO A 255 26.06 10.54 -5.73
N VAL A 256 25.65 10.74 -6.98
CA VAL A 256 26.15 11.83 -7.83
C VAL A 256 25.24 13.06 -7.79
N PHE A 257 23.93 12.84 -7.81
CA PHE A 257 22.93 13.89 -8.03
C PHE A 257 21.98 14.12 -6.85
N GLY A 258 22.19 13.41 -5.74
CA GLY A 258 21.34 13.43 -4.54
C GLY A 258 20.17 12.45 -4.62
N ARG A 259 19.49 12.20 -3.50
CA ARG A 259 18.42 11.19 -3.42
C ARG A 259 17.04 11.76 -3.78
N GLY A 260 16.21 10.95 -4.43
CA GLY A 260 14.81 11.25 -4.75
C GLY A 260 13.79 10.44 -3.95
N ASP A 261 14.20 9.75 -2.90
CA ASP A 261 13.36 8.77 -2.19
C ASP A 261 13.04 9.14 -0.74
N GLY A 262 13.54 10.27 -0.25
CA GLY A 262 13.27 10.75 1.11
C GLY A 262 13.90 9.91 2.22
N GLY A 263 14.90 9.08 1.90
CA GLY A 263 15.55 8.17 2.84
C GLY A 263 14.87 6.80 2.88
N LYS A 264 15.54 5.82 3.50
CA LYS A 264 15.06 4.45 3.54
C LYS A 264 14.27 4.14 4.81
N LEU A 265 13.20 3.36 4.68
CA LEU A 265 12.43 2.79 5.76
C LEU A 265 12.87 1.33 5.96
N ILE A 266 13.27 0.99 7.19
CA ILE A 266 13.77 -0.35 7.53
C ILE A 266 12.99 -0.87 8.72
N TRP A 267 12.36 -2.02 8.57
CA TRP A 267 11.70 -2.73 9.66
C TRP A 267 12.66 -3.78 10.22
N THR A 268 12.95 -3.70 11.51
CA THR A 268 13.86 -4.62 12.21
C THR A 268 13.19 -5.15 13.47
N ARG A 269 13.54 -6.37 13.90
CA ARG A 269 13.17 -6.84 15.24
C ARG A 269 13.77 -5.88 16.27
N ALA A 270 12.99 -5.49 17.27
CA ALA A 270 13.50 -4.78 18.42
C ALA A 270 14.53 -5.68 19.11
N GLN A 271 15.63 -5.08 19.57
CA GLN A 271 16.64 -5.76 20.37
C GLN A 271 16.17 -5.89 21.82
#